data_AF-A0A1A8C4A7-F1
#
_entry.id   AF-A0A1A8C4A7-F1
#
_cell.length_a   1.000
_cell.length_b   1.000
_cell.length_c   1.000
_cell.angle_alpha   90.00
_cell.angle_beta   90.00
_cell.angle_gamma   90.00
#
_symmetry.space_group_name_H-M   'P 1'
#
loop_
_entity.id
_entity.type
_entity.pdbx_description
1 polymer ?
#
loop_
_entity_poly.entity_id
_entity_poly.type
_entity_poly.pdbx_seq_one_letter_code
_entity_poly.pdbx_strand_id
1 'polypeptide(L)'
;TVAAICKDMMLILVLVALIAGGLITFLLQRSGDQVLKTEDGWWGAGDHCETQEDVTIWPFEVTTSDEELEDLYRRIDQTRPVLSLENSQFHYGFNSHYLKKVVSYWRRDFDWRRQVTRLNQYPHFKTRIEGGSAWLMHSLKSH
;
A
#
# COMPACT_ATOMS: atom_id res chain seq x y z
N THR A 1 12.21 -25.99 62.51
CA THR A 1 12.14 -24.68 61.81
C THR A 1 12.74 -24.74 60.42
N VAL A 2 13.96 -25.29 60.22
CA VAL A 2 14.63 -25.39 58.91
C VAL A 2 13.83 -26.19 57.85
N ALA A 3 13.20 -27.31 58.22
CA ALA A 3 12.43 -28.14 57.28
C ALA A 3 11.13 -27.48 56.77
N ALA A 4 10.48 -26.65 57.59
CA ALA A 4 9.28 -25.91 57.19
C ALA A 4 9.65 -24.78 56.20
N ILE A 5 10.73 -24.04 56.51
CA ILE A 5 11.28 -23.00 55.64
C ILE A 5 11.72 -23.58 54.27
N CYS A 6 12.28 -24.79 54.26
CA CYS A 6 12.65 -25.48 53.01
C CYS A 6 11.43 -25.86 52.16
N LYS A 7 10.36 -26.35 52.79
CA LYS A 7 9.11 -26.70 52.10
C LYS A 7 8.42 -25.46 51.52
N ASP A 8 8.38 -24.35 52.26
CA ASP A 8 7.81 -23.09 51.79
C ASP A 8 8.65 -22.47 50.65
N MET A 9 9.98 -22.54 50.75
CA MET A 9 10.89 -22.12 49.68
C MET A 9 10.71 -22.96 48.40
N MET A 10 10.54 -24.28 48.54
CA MET A 10 10.28 -25.16 47.41
C MET A 10 8.91 -24.88 46.76
N LEU A 11 7.89 -24.56 47.55
CA LEU A 11 6.57 -24.18 47.07
C LEU A 11 6.62 -22.88 46.26
N ILE A 12 7.35 -21.87 46.74
CA ILE A 12 7.52 -20.58 46.05
C ILE A 12 8.24 -20.75 44.71
N LEU A 13 9.30 -21.57 44.65
CA LEU A 13 10.02 -21.83 43.40
C LEU A 13 9.15 -22.50 42.34
N VAL A 14 8.30 -23.45 42.74
CA VAL A 14 7.36 -24.10 41.83
C VAL A 14 6.32 -23.10 41.30
N LEU A 15 5.77 -22.24 42.16
CA LEU A 15 4.80 -21.23 41.75
C LEU A 15 5.41 -20.19 40.77
N VAL A 16 6.64 -19.73 41.03
CA VAL A 16 7.33 -18.80 40.13
C VAL A 16 7.62 -19.45 38.78
N ALA A 17 8.04 -20.72 38.76
CA ALA A 17 8.28 -21.45 37.51
C ALA A 17 6.99 -21.64 36.70
N LEU A 18 5.85 -21.89 37.34
CA LEU A 18 4.55 -21.99 36.68
C LEU A 18 4.08 -20.65 36.12
N ILE A 19 4.26 -19.55 36.86
CA ILE A 19 3.90 -18.20 36.42
C ILE A 19 4.80 -17.74 35.27
N ALA A 20 6.13 -17.94 35.39
CA ALA A 20 7.08 -17.61 34.35
C ALA A 20 6.85 -18.45 33.09
N GLY A 21 6.61 -19.76 33.26
CA GLY A 21 6.25 -20.66 32.18
C GLY A 21 4.97 -20.19 31.46
N GLY A 22 3.92 -19.91 32.22
CA GLY A 22 2.64 -19.38 31.68
C GLY A 22 2.77 -18.02 31.00
N LEU A 23 3.61 -17.13 31.55
CA LEU A 23 3.88 -15.82 30.95
C LEU A 23 4.67 -15.98 29.63
N ILE A 24 5.65 -16.87 29.58
CA ILE A 24 6.41 -17.17 28.36
C ILE A 24 5.49 -17.76 27.30
N THR A 25 4.63 -18.73 27.62
CA THR A 25 3.66 -19.26 26.64
C THR A 25 2.68 -18.19 26.19
N PHE A 26 2.14 -17.38 27.11
CA PHE A 26 1.22 -16.30 26.77
C PHE A 26 1.86 -15.26 25.85
N LEU A 27 3.11 -14.88 26.10
CA LEU A 27 3.86 -13.95 25.26
C LEU A 27 4.17 -14.54 23.88
N LEU A 28 4.46 -15.85 23.79
CA LEU A 28 4.67 -16.55 22.52
C LEU A 28 3.35 -16.74 21.73
N GLN A 29 2.21 -16.93 22.39
CA GLN A 29 0.91 -17.11 21.73
C GLN A 29 0.26 -15.80 21.26
N ARG A 30 0.64 -14.66 21.85
CA ARG A 30 0.12 -13.34 21.46
C ARG A 30 0.54 -12.94 20.05
N SER A 31 1.59 -13.53 19.49
CA SER A 31 2.02 -13.28 18.11
C SER A 31 1.21 -14.06 17.06
N GLY A 32 -0.01 -14.50 17.38
CA GLY A 32 -0.88 -15.19 16.45
C GLY A 32 -1.14 -14.32 15.21
N ASP A 33 -0.44 -14.63 14.13
CA ASP A 33 -0.62 -14.00 12.82
C ASP A 33 -2.10 -14.01 12.48
N GLN A 34 -2.66 -12.82 12.28
CA GLN A 34 -3.97 -12.67 11.68
C GLN A 34 -3.83 -13.01 10.21
N VAL A 35 -3.80 -14.31 9.89
CA VAL A 35 -3.96 -14.77 8.52
C VAL A 35 -5.39 -14.43 8.12
N LEU A 36 -5.53 -13.38 7.31
CA LEU A 36 -6.82 -13.01 6.73
C LEU A 36 -7.37 -14.26 6.03
N LYS A 37 -8.54 -14.74 6.47
CA LYS A 37 -9.29 -15.76 5.75
C LYS A 37 -9.85 -15.10 4.50
N THR A 38 -9.11 -15.15 3.40
CA THR A 38 -9.61 -14.75 2.09
C THR A 38 -10.33 -15.95 1.49
N GLU A 39 -11.66 -15.88 1.42
CA GLU A 39 -12.44 -16.75 0.53
C GLU A 39 -12.38 -16.14 -0.87
N ASP A 40 -12.28 -16.99 -1.90
CA ASP A 40 -12.32 -16.56 -3.30
C ASP A 40 -13.67 -15.86 -3.55
N GLY A 41 -13.64 -14.61 -4.04
CA GLY A 41 -14.83 -13.75 -4.10
C GLY A 41 -14.91 -12.98 -5.41
N TRP A 42 -16.10 -12.85 -6.00
CA TRP A 42 -16.28 -12.14 -7.28
C TRP A 42 -16.37 -10.61 -7.09
N TRP A 43 -15.45 -9.87 -7.71
CA TRP A 43 -15.36 -8.40 -7.69
C TRP A 43 -15.67 -7.75 -9.04
N GLY A 44 -16.05 -8.55 -10.04
CA GLY A 44 -16.46 -8.08 -11.36
C GLY A 44 -17.85 -7.46 -11.37
N ALA A 45 -18.18 -6.79 -12.48
CA ALA A 45 -19.54 -6.32 -12.71
C ALA A 45 -20.48 -7.51 -12.99
N GLY A 46 -21.67 -7.51 -12.36
CA GLY A 46 -22.69 -8.55 -12.52
C GLY A 46 -22.50 -9.73 -11.56
N ASP A 47 -23.43 -10.69 -11.58
CA ASP A 47 -23.28 -11.95 -10.88
C ASP A 47 -22.16 -12.80 -11.51
N HIS A 48 -21.55 -13.70 -10.74
CA HIS A 48 -20.55 -14.62 -11.28
C HIS A 48 -21.22 -15.51 -12.35
N CYS A 49 -21.06 -15.15 -13.62
CA CYS A 49 -21.47 -16.03 -14.71
C CYS A 49 -20.68 -17.33 -14.57
N GLU A 50 -21.36 -18.49 -14.54
CA GLU A 50 -20.75 -19.83 -14.48
C GLU A 50 -19.80 -20.13 -15.66
N THR A 51 -19.63 -19.20 -16.60
CA THR A 51 -18.64 -19.24 -17.66
C THR A 51 -17.24 -19.00 -17.10
N GLN A 52 -16.34 -19.94 -17.36
CA GLN A 52 -14.93 -19.92 -16.98
C GLN A 52 -14.26 -18.55 -17.25
N GLU A 53 -13.62 -17.99 -16.22
CA GLU A 53 -12.91 -16.71 -16.32
C GLU A 53 -11.76 -16.78 -17.33
N ASP A 54 -11.61 -15.72 -18.12
CA ASP A 54 -10.44 -15.54 -18.98
C ASP A 54 -9.25 -15.03 -18.15
N VAL A 55 -8.46 -15.98 -17.65
CA VAL A 55 -7.23 -15.72 -16.87
C VAL A 55 -5.99 -15.47 -17.74
N THR A 56 -6.19 -15.18 -19.03
CA THR A 56 -5.09 -14.88 -19.95
C THR A 56 -4.37 -13.59 -19.53
N ILE A 57 -3.04 -13.62 -19.62
CA ILE A 57 -2.18 -12.48 -19.33
C ILE A 57 -1.89 -11.74 -20.64
N TRP A 58 -2.37 -10.49 -20.73
CA TRP A 58 -2.26 -9.63 -21.89
C TRP A 58 -1.16 -8.60 -21.69
N PRO A 59 -0.25 -8.40 -22.66
CA PRO A 59 0.65 -7.25 -22.65
C PRO A 59 -0.16 -5.95 -22.58
N PHE A 60 0.39 -4.95 -21.88
CA PHE A 60 -0.21 -3.64 -21.75
C PHE A 60 0.85 -2.57 -21.99
N GLU A 61 0.44 -1.46 -22.60
CA GLU A 61 1.29 -0.29 -22.79
C GLU A 61 0.58 0.91 -22.15
N VAL A 62 1.31 1.69 -21.36
CA VAL A 62 0.79 2.95 -20.81
C VAL A 62 0.82 3.97 -21.94
N THR A 63 -0.36 4.50 -22.29
CA THR A 63 -0.49 5.56 -23.29
C THR A 63 -1.08 6.82 -22.65
N THR A 64 -0.82 7.97 -23.24
CA THR A 64 -1.47 9.23 -22.87
C THR A 64 -1.74 10.02 -24.13
N SER A 65 -2.97 10.47 -24.31
CA SER A 65 -3.36 11.26 -25.48
C SER A 65 -3.03 12.74 -25.30
N ASP A 66 -2.97 13.46 -26.42
CA ASP A 66 -2.78 14.91 -26.41
C ASP A 66 -3.96 15.62 -25.73
N GLU A 67 -5.17 15.10 -25.92
CA GLU A 67 -6.39 15.60 -25.27
C GLU A 67 -6.33 15.48 -23.74
N GLU A 68 -5.83 14.36 -23.21
CA GLU A 68 -5.64 14.17 -21.77
C GLU A 68 -4.63 15.17 -21.19
N LEU A 69 -3.54 15.43 -21.91
CA LEU A 69 -2.53 16.42 -21.49
C LEU A 69 -3.07 17.85 -21.58
N GLU A 70 -3.82 18.16 -22.62
CA GLU A 70 -4.49 19.46 -22.76
C GLU A 70 -5.52 19.68 -21.65
N ASP A 71 -6.30 18.66 -21.31
CA ASP A 71 -7.25 18.71 -20.19
C ASP A 71 -6.52 18.95 -18.86
N LEU A 72 -5.42 18.25 -18.64
CA LEU A 72 -4.57 18.45 -17.46
C LEU A 72 -4.05 19.90 -17.37
N TYR A 73 -3.48 20.43 -18.45
CA TYR A 73 -2.96 21.81 -18.46
C TYR A 73 -4.06 22.84 -18.23
N ARG A 74 -5.22 22.63 -18.86
CA ARG A 74 -6.40 23.48 -18.65
C ARG A 74 -6.84 23.52 -17.20
N ARG A 75 -6.88 22.37 -16.51
CA ARG A 75 -7.23 22.29 -15.08
C ARG A 75 -6.19 22.95 -14.19
N ILE A 76 -4.92 22.77 -14.50
CA ILE A 76 -3.83 23.46 -13.79
C ILE A 76 -3.99 24.97 -13.92
N ASP A 77 -4.22 25.48 -15.13
CA ASP A 77 -4.35 26.91 -15.41
C ASP A 77 -5.61 27.52 -14.73
N GLN A 78 -6.64 26.72 -14.48
CA GLN A 78 -7.88 27.12 -13.80
C GLN A 78 -7.81 26.97 -12.27
N THR A 79 -6.66 26.57 -11.71
CA THR A 79 -6.52 26.35 -10.25
C THR A 79 -6.67 27.65 -9.48
N ARG A 80 -7.57 27.65 -8.48
CA ARG A 80 -7.77 28.81 -7.60
C ARG A 80 -6.65 28.89 -6.55
N PRO A 81 -5.95 30.03 -6.39
CA PRO A 81 -4.94 30.18 -5.36
C PRO A 81 -5.53 30.11 -3.95
N VAL A 82 -4.83 29.43 -3.05
CA VAL A 82 -5.14 29.38 -1.61
C VAL A 82 -4.00 30.07 -0.84
N LEU A 83 -4.31 30.72 0.28
CA LEU A 83 -3.33 31.36 1.15
C LEU A 83 -3.04 30.47 2.37
N SER A 84 -1.76 30.29 2.68
CA SER A 84 -1.31 29.69 3.95
C SER A 84 -0.98 30.79 4.95
N LEU A 85 -1.01 30.43 6.23
CA LEU A 85 -0.56 31.31 7.31
C LEU A 85 0.93 31.68 7.13
N GLU A 86 1.28 32.90 7.49
CA GLU A 86 2.66 33.37 7.41
C GLU A 86 3.58 32.52 8.30
N ASN A 87 4.78 32.20 7.80
CA ASN A 87 5.79 31.39 8.49
C ASN A 87 5.32 29.99 8.96
N SER A 88 4.17 29.50 8.48
CA SER A 88 3.60 28.21 8.90
C SER A 88 4.33 26.99 8.35
N GLN A 89 5.21 27.18 7.36
CA GLN A 89 5.88 26.08 6.66
C GLN A 89 4.87 25.00 6.28
N PHE A 90 5.05 23.76 6.76
CA PHE A 90 4.13 22.62 6.55
C PHE A 90 3.37 22.21 7.84
N HIS A 91 3.38 23.02 8.90
CA HIS A 91 2.79 22.64 10.19
C HIS A 91 1.27 22.48 10.16
N TYR A 92 0.59 23.08 9.17
CA TYR A 92 -0.87 23.05 9.01
C TYR A 92 -1.28 22.39 7.69
N GLY A 93 -0.47 21.43 7.22
CA GLY A 93 -0.65 20.78 5.93
C GLY A 93 0.18 21.43 4.83
N PHE A 94 -0.21 21.20 3.59
CA PHE A 94 0.61 21.58 2.44
C PHE A 94 0.70 23.10 2.28
N ASN A 95 1.93 23.63 2.23
CA ASN A 95 2.17 25.06 2.10
C ASN A 95 1.75 25.57 0.71
N SER A 96 0.89 26.59 0.65
CA SER A 96 0.36 27.08 -0.63
C SER A 96 1.41 27.80 -1.48
N HIS A 97 2.43 28.41 -0.85
CA HIS A 97 3.55 29.03 -1.56
C HIS A 97 4.43 27.97 -2.23
N TYR A 98 4.61 26.82 -1.58
CA TYR A 98 5.30 25.67 -2.18
C TYR A 98 4.44 25.00 -3.26
N LEU A 99 3.12 24.87 -3.04
CA LEU A 99 2.19 24.32 -4.04
C LEU A 99 2.24 25.08 -5.35
N LYS A 100 2.33 26.42 -5.32
CA LYS A 100 2.52 27.23 -6.53
C LYS A 100 3.75 26.81 -7.32
N LYS A 101 4.86 26.44 -6.65
CA LYS A 101 6.08 25.95 -7.32
C LYS A 101 5.84 24.60 -7.99
N VAL A 102 5.17 23.67 -7.29
CA VAL A 102 4.84 22.34 -7.83
C VAL A 102 3.94 22.44 -9.06
N VAL A 103 2.84 23.20 -8.94
CA VAL A 103 1.90 23.42 -10.05
C VAL A 103 2.60 24.06 -11.24
N SER A 104 3.46 25.05 -10.97
CA SER A 104 4.23 25.72 -12.01
C SER A 104 5.22 24.81 -12.74
N TYR A 105 5.86 23.89 -12.01
CA TYR A 105 6.75 22.88 -12.56
C TYR A 105 5.98 21.88 -13.43
N TRP A 106 4.85 21.34 -12.94
CA TRP A 106 4.01 20.43 -13.72
C TRP A 106 3.45 21.05 -15.00
N ARG A 107 3.18 22.36 -14.97
CA ARG A 107 2.64 23.07 -16.13
C ARG A 107 3.66 23.36 -17.22
N ARG A 108 4.93 23.56 -16.86
CA ARG A 108 5.94 24.16 -17.74
C ARG A 108 7.17 23.30 -17.97
N ASP A 109 7.62 22.58 -16.95
CA ASP A 109 8.94 21.96 -16.93
C ASP A 109 8.86 20.42 -16.90
N PHE A 110 7.71 19.86 -16.49
CA PHE A 110 7.52 18.42 -16.42
C PHE A 110 7.14 17.83 -17.78
N ASP A 111 8.03 16.99 -18.32
CA ASP A 111 7.80 16.25 -19.55
C ASP A 111 7.05 14.95 -19.28
N TRP A 112 5.72 14.98 -19.47
CA TRP A 112 4.82 13.86 -19.30
C TRP A 112 5.12 12.70 -20.26
N ARG A 113 5.38 13.00 -21.54
CA ARG A 113 5.65 11.97 -22.56
C ARG A 113 6.94 11.22 -22.27
N ARG A 114 7.97 11.92 -21.79
CA ARG A 114 9.20 11.29 -21.33
C ARG A 114 8.97 10.37 -20.15
N GLN A 115 8.06 10.70 -19.22
CA GLN A 115 7.75 9.80 -18.12
C GLN A 115 6.98 8.57 -18.57
N VAL A 116 6.01 8.70 -19.48
CA VAL A 116 5.32 7.55 -20.09
C VAL A 116 6.32 6.62 -20.78
N THR A 117 7.24 7.19 -21.55
CA THR A 117 8.32 6.42 -22.20
C THR A 117 9.18 5.67 -21.18
N ARG A 118 9.49 6.30 -20.04
CA ARG A 118 10.25 5.66 -18.95
C ARG A 118 9.45 4.56 -18.25
N LEU A 119 8.15 4.76 -18.03
CA LEU A 119 7.28 3.74 -17.43
C LEU A 119 7.28 2.47 -18.30
N ASN A 120 7.07 2.64 -19.60
CA ASN A 120 7.06 1.55 -20.58
C ASN A 120 8.44 0.90 -20.83
N GLN A 121 9.52 1.31 -20.14
CA GLN A 121 10.78 0.54 -20.14
C GLN A 121 10.63 -0.80 -19.43
N TYR A 122 9.59 -0.96 -18.60
CA TYR A 122 9.27 -2.20 -17.94
C TYR A 122 8.09 -2.90 -18.63
N PRO A 123 8.11 -4.23 -18.74
CA PRO A 123 6.96 -4.99 -19.20
C PRO A 123 5.75 -4.80 -18.29
N HIS A 124 4.65 -4.34 -18.86
CA HIS A 124 3.35 -4.24 -18.19
C HIS A 124 2.39 -5.29 -18.74
N PHE A 125 1.54 -5.79 -17.86
CA PHE A 125 0.54 -6.80 -18.19
C PHE A 125 -0.80 -6.50 -17.53
N LYS A 126 -1.87 -7.04 -18.10
CA LYS A 126 -3.20 -7.07 -17.51
C LYS A 126 -3.72 -8.50 -17.52
N THR A 127 -4.43 -8.87 -16.47
CA THR A 127 -5.11 -10.17 -16.37
C THR A 127 -6.45 -9.97 -15.67
N ARG A 128 -7.36 -10.94 -15.80
CA ARG A 128 -8.55 -10.97 -14.94
C ARG A 128 -8.31 -11.85 -13.73
N ILE A 129 -8.79 -11.37 -12.59
CA ILE A 129 -8.79 -12.08 -11.32
C ILE A 129 -10.14 -11.79 -10.70
N GLU A 130 -10.96 -12.82 -10.48
CA GLU A 130 -12.20 -12.69 -9.72
C GLU A 130 -13.16 -11.66 -10.34
N GLY A 131 -13.30 -11.67 -11.67
CA GLY A 131 -14.09 -10.70 -12.44
C GLY A 131 -13.50 -9.28 -12.54
N GLY A 132 -12.44 -8.97 -11.78
CA GLY A 132 -11.72 -7.69 -11.82
C GLY A 132 -10.58 -7.69 -12.84
N SER A 133 -10.26 -6.53 -13.42
CA SER A 133 -9.05 -6.36 -14.25
C SER A 133 -7.88 -5.88 -13.38
N ALA A 134 -6.89 -6.75 -13.20
CA ALA A 134 -5.67 -6.45 -12.47
C ALA A 134 -4.56 -5.98 -13.42
N TRP A 135 -3.84 -4.92 -13.02
CA TRP A 135 -2.62 -4.47 -13.71
C TRP A 135 -1.38 -4.91 -12.94
N LEU A 136 -0.40 -5.44 -13.68
CA LEU A 136 0.83 -6.00 -13.15
C LEU A 136 2.03 -5.38 -13.88
N MET A 137 3.10 -5.11 -13.15
CA MET A 137 4.40 -4.74 -13.71
C MET A 137 5.42 -5.77 -13.23
N HIS A 138 6.17 -6.35 -14.16
CA HIS A 138 7.16 -7.37 -13.85
C HIS A 138 8.53 -6.97 -14.40
N SER A 139 9.56 -7.09 -13.56
CA SER A 139 10.95 -6.87 -13.95
C SER A 139 11.75 -8.11 -13.58
N LEU A 140 12.18 -8.87 -14.60
CA LEU A 140 13.16 -9.93 -14.41
C LEU A 140 14.53 -9.29 -14.19
N LYS A 141 15.23 -9.66 -13.13
CA LYS A 141 16.65 -9.37 -13.03
C LYS A 141 17.37 -10.11 -14.16
N SER A 142 17.83 -9.36 -15.16
CA SER A 142 18.85 -9.80 -16.09
C SER A 142 20.07 -10.27 -15.29
N HIS A 143 20.44 -11.55 -15.42
CA HIS A 143 21.68 -12.12 -14.86
C HIS A 143 22.84 -11.82 -15.80
#